data_AF-A0A521GQP1-F1
#
_entry.id   AF-A0A521GQP1-F1
#
_cell.length_a   1.000
_cell.length_b   1.000
_cell.length_c   1.000
_cell.angle_alpha   90.00
_cell.angle_beta   90.00
_cell.angle_gamma   90.00
#
_symmetry.space_group_name_H-M   'P 1'
#
loop_
_entity.id
_entity.type
_entity.pdbx_description
1 polymer ?
#
loop_
_entity_poly.entity_id
_entity_poly.type
_entity_poly.pdbx_seq_one_letter_code
_entity_poly.pdbx_strand_id
1 'polypeptide(L)'
;MSALWFVITPLVFYIPMFLVELYISIRRIGKPLDKGGEYLHATWEVTHTFLILSLNYFMWLYSSALVNVAKAVFVPLILFGAVFIVRAILYIYLFYIKKSKQPNITIDWLFALCHLVMIISIIYVAIVTASIVINGNYETNDVLLPLLYPGLFLMIPLITVPLYFLYKTKLR
;
A
#
# COMPACT_ATOMS: atom_id res chain seq x y z
N MET A 1 9.26 -17.72 -14.29
CA MET A 1 9.49 -16.42 -13.61
C MET A 1 10.13 -16.71 -12.27
N SER A 2 11.13 -15.93 -11.84
CA SER A 2 11.72 -16.05 -10.48
C SER A 2 10.65 -15.76 -9.41
N ALA A 3 10.67 -16.48 -8.29
CA ALA A 3 9.78 -16.29 -7.14
C ALA A 3 9.72 -14.82 -6.66
N LEU A 4 10.81 -14.08 -6.83
CA LEU A 4 10.92 -12.67 -6.49
C LEU A 4 9.90 -11.79 -7.25
N TRP A 5 9.52 -12.17 -8.47
CA TRP A 5 8.53 -11.43 -9.26
C TRP A 5 7.15 -11.40 -8.60
N PHE A 6 6.75 -12.48 -7.94
CA PHE A 6 5.49 -12.51 -7.21
C PHE A 6 5.49 -11.47 -6.09
N VAL A 7 6.61 -11.27 -5.40
CA VAL A 7 6.73 -10.28 -4.31
C VAL A 7 6.83 -8.85 -4.84
N ILE A 8 7.62 -8.63 -5.90
CA ILE A 8 7.93 -7.29 -6.43
C ILE A 8 6.78 -6.72 -7.26
N THR A 9 6.08 -7.54 -8.06
CA THR A 9 5.04 -7.05 -8.97
C THR A 9 3.95 -6.25 -8.23
N PRO A 10 3.36 -6.74 -7.12
CA PRO A 10 2.40 -5.95 -6.35
C PRO A 10 3.01 -4.66 -5.78
N LEU A 11 4.29 -4.66 -5.35
CA LEU A 11 4.96 -3.45 -4.86
C LEU A 11 5.14 -2.39 -5.96
N VAL A 12 5.46 -2.82 -7.19
CA VAL A 12 5.58 -1.94 -8.34
C VAL A 12 4.25 -1.26 -8.68
N PHE A 13 3.11 -1.94 -8.51
CA PHE A 13 1.79 -1.33 -8.66
C PHE A 13 1.39 -0.48 -7.45
N TYR A 14 1.77 -0.90 -6.24
CA TYR A 14 1.52 -0.16 -5.01
C TYR A 14 2.14 1.23 -5.03
N ILE A 15 3.43 1.36 -5.40
CA ILE A 15 4.17 2.63 -5.27
C ILE A 15 3.48 3.79 -6.05
N PRO A 16 3.18 3.69 -7.36
CA PRO A 16 2.53 4.77 -8.09
C PRO A 16 1.17 5.17 -7.51
N MET A 17 0.35 4.21 -7.11
CA MET A 17 -0.97 4.50 -6.53
C MET A 17 -0.85 5.14 -5.15
N PHE A 18 0.12 4.70 -4.34
CA PHE A 18 0.38 5.33 -3.06
C PHE A 18 0.94 6.76 -3.23
N LEU A 19 1.76 7.01 -4.24
CA LEU A 19 2.23 8.36 -4.58
C LEU A 19 1.09 9.29 -5.01
N VAL A 20 0.08 8.76 -5.70
CA VAL A 20 -1.15 9.48 -6.02
C VAL A 20 -1.94 9.82 -4.74
N GLU A 21 -2.10 8.88 -3.81
CA GLU A 21 -2.72 9.16 -2.50
C GLU A 21 -1.96 10.25 -1.74
N LEU A 22 -0.63 10.16 -1.70
CA LEU A 22 0.24 11.16 -1.09
C LEU A 22 0.04 12.53 -1.76
N TYR A 23 0.07 12.61 -3.09
CA TYR A 23 -0.17 13.84 -3.83
C TYR A 23 -1.52 14.47 -3.48
N ILE A 24 -2.59 13.67 -3.42
CA ILE A 24 -3.94 14.16 -3.09
C ILE A 24 -4.01 14.62 -1.64
N SER A 25 -3.39 13.89 -0.72
CA SER A 25 -3.32 14.27 0.70
C SER A 25 -2.65 15.64 0.89
N ILE A 26 -1.58 15.92 0.14
CA ILE A 26 -0.89 17.21 0.16
C ILE A 26 -1.75 18.29 -0.52
N ARG A 27 -2.31 18.01 -1.70
CA ARG A 27 -3.12 18.96 -2.47
C ARG A 27 -4.36 19.45 -1.70
N ARG A 28 -4.86 18.63 -0.77
CA ARG A 28 -6.02 18.92 0.09
C ARG A 28 -5.75 19.99 1.16
N ILE A 29 -4.50 20.15 1.61
CA ILE A 29 -4.18 21.01 2.77
C ILE A 29 -4.78 22.41 2.58
N GLY A 30 -5.61 22.83 3.55
CA GLY A 30 -6.24 24.15 3.55
C GLY A 30 -7.40 24.32 2.57
N LYS A 31 -7.86 23.25 1.90
CA LYS A 31 -9.00 23.29 0.97
C LYS A 31 -10.25 22.67 1.61
N PRO A 32 -11.45 23.18 1.26
CA PRO A 32 -12.70 22.55 1.67
C PRO A 32 -12.79 21.11 1.11
N LEU A 33 -13.58 20.27 1.77
CA LEU A 33 -13.78 18.88 1.33
C LEU A 33 -14.35 18.84 -0.09
N ASP A 34 -13.52 18.39 -1.02
CA ASP A 34 -13.85 18.08 -2.40
C ASP A 34 -14.73 16.80 -2.45
N LYS A 35 -15.70 16.74 -3.37
CA LYS A 35 -16.46 15.52 -3.73
C LYS A 35 -15.58 14.40 -4.32
N GLY A 36 -14.28 14.62 -4.48
CA GLY A 36 -13.23 13.66 -4.82
C GLY A 36 -12.98 12.58 -3.77
N GLY A 37 -13.76 12.53 -2.67
CA GLY A 37 -13.72 11.47 -1.66
C GLY A 37 -13.74 10.05 -2.25
N GLU A 38 -14.60 9.78 -3.24
CA GLU A 38 -14.69 8.47 -3.92
C GLU A 38 -13.38 8.01 -4.59
N TYR A 39 -12.56 8.95 -5.06
CA TYR A 39 -11.26 8.62 -5.65
C TYR A 39 -10.28 8.11 -4.60
N LEU A 40 -10.23 8.79 -3.45
CA LEU A 40 -9.35 8.41 -2.34
C LEU A 40 -9.83 7.11 -1.68
N HIS A 41 -11.14 6.82 -1.71
CA HIS A 41 -11.70 5.50 -1.33
C HIS A 41 -11.17 4.38 -2.23
N ALA A 42 -11.29 4.55 -3.54
CA ALA A 42 -10.85 3.56 -4.51
C ALA A 42 -9.33 3.30 -4.48
N THR A 43 -8.52 4.37 -4.41
CA THR A 43 -7.05 4.19 -4.38
C THR A 43 -6.60 3.52 -3.08
N TRP A 44 -7.22 3.89 -1.95
CA TRP A 44 -6.89 3.32 -0.64
C TRP A 44 -7.12 1.81 -0.61
N GLU A 45 -8.29 1.31 -0.99
CA GLU A 45 -8.57 -0.14 -0.98
C GLU A 45 -7.60 -0.93 -1.87
N VAL A 46 -7.18 -0.32 -2.97
CA VAL A 46 -6.29 -0.95 -3.95
C VAL A 46 -4.85 -0.98 -3.48
N THR A 47 -4.33 0.12 -2.90
CA THR A 47 -2.98 0.11 -2.33
C THR A 47 -2.85 -0.90 -1.20
N HIS A 48 -3.90 -1.09 -0.38
CA HIS A 48 -3.91 -2.11 0.66
C HIS A 48 -3.84 -3.51 0.08
N THR A 49 -4.62 -3.75 -0.96
CA THR A 49 -4.67 -5.05 -1.64
C THR A 49 -3.29 -5.43 -2.17
N PHE A 50 -2.62 -4.53 -2.90
CA PHE A 50 -1.28 -4.80 -3.42
C PHE A 50 -0.22 -4.98 -2.32
N LEU A 51 -0.32 -4.20 -1.24
CA LEU A 51 0.59 -4.32 -0.10
C LEU A 51 0.46 -5.67 0.60
N ILE A 52 -0.77 -6.09 0.93
CA ILE A 52 -1.05 -7.39 1.56
C ILE A 52 -0.61 -8.53 0.64
N LEU A 53 -0.85 -8.39 -0.65
CA LEU A 53 -0.47 -9.40 -1.63
C LEU A 53 1.05 -9.62 -1.66
N SER A 54 1.83 -8.53 -1.73
CA SER A 54 3.29 -8.61 -1.67
C SER A 54 3.78 -9.28 -0.38
N LEU A 55 3.23 -8.88 0.77
CA LEU A 55 3.55 -9.46 2.09
C LEU A 55 3.26 -10.96 2.14
N ASN A 56 2.08 -11.39 1.68
CA ASN A 56 1.70 -12.80 1.66
C ASN A 56 2.63 -13.63 0.79
N TYR A 57 2.95 -13.14 -0.42
CA TYR A 57 3.90 -13.82 -1.29
C TYR A 57 5.30 -13.88 -0.69
N PHE A 58 5.75 -12.83 -0.03
CA PHE A 58 7.04 -12.85 0.67
C PHE A 58 7.06 -13.89 1.79
N MET A 59 6.04 -13.88 2.67
CA MET A 59 5.96 -14.83 3.79
C MET A 59 5.95 -16.28 3.33
N TRP A 60 5.32 -16.55 2.19
CA TRP A 60 5.24 -17.88 1.63
C TRP A 60 6.54 -18.30 0.94
N LEU A 61 6.97 -17.52 -0.06
CA LEU A 61 8.08 -17.89 -0.95
C LEU A 61 9.43 -17.79 -0.23
N TYR A 62 9.56 -16.90 0.76
CA TYR A 62 10.79 -16.61 1.47
C TYR A 62 10.65 -16.83 2.98
N SER A 63 9.91 -17.88 3.39
CA SER A 63 9.69 -18.21 4.80
C SER A 63 11.00 -18.41 5.59
N SER A 64 12.01 -18.99 4.95
CA SER A 64 13.37 -19.17 5.49
C SER A 64 14.11 -17.86 5.75
N ALA A 65 13.79 -16.79 5.02
CA ALA A 65 14.37 -15.45 5.19
C ALA A 65 13.64 -14.59 6.23
N LEU A 66 12.42 -14.99 6.62
CA LEU A 66 11.49 -14.15 7.38
C LEU A 66 12.09 -13.67 8.71
N VAL A 67 12.78 -14.54 9.44
CA VAL A 67 13.38 -14.17 10.74
C VAL A 67 14.48 -13.12 10.58
N ASN A 68 15.33 -13.25 9.56
CA ASN A 68 16.43 -12.33 9.32
C ASN A 68 15.92 -10.97 8.80
N VAL A 69 14.94 -11.01 7.89
CA VAL A 69 14.27 -9.80 7.42
C VAL A 69 13.56 -9.10 8.57
N ALA A 70 12.76 -9.83 9.35
CA ALA A 70 12.01 -9.26 10.48
C ALA A 70 12.93 -8.53 11.48
N LYS A 71 14.11 -9.11 11.81
CA LYS A 71 15.09 -8.44 12.68
C LYS A 71 15.61 -7.12 12.08
N ALA A 72 15.86 -7.09 10.78
CA ALA A 72 16.41 -5.92 10.10
C ALA A 72 15.38 -4.80 9.88
N VAL A 73 14.11 -5.15 9.71
CA VAL A 73 13.04 -4.19 9.39
C VAL A 73 11.98 -4.02 10.49
N PHE A 74 12.25 -4.53 11.70
CA PHE A 74 11.31 -4.50 12.82
C PHE A 74 10.78 -3.09 13.13
N VAL A 75 11.69 -2.15 13.37
CA VAL A 75 11.36 -0.76 13.70
C VAL A 75 10.56 -0.07 12.58
N PRO A 76 11.00 -0.08 11.31
CA PRO A 76 10.21 0.56 10.25
C PRO A 76 8.86 -0.12 10.02
N LEU A 77 8.72 -1.44 10.24
CA LEU A 77 7.42 -2.11 10.16
C LEU A 77 6.47 -1.71 11.32
N ILE A 78 6.97 -1.62 12.55
CA ILE A 78 6.16 -1.14 13.67
C ILE A 78 5.71 0.30 13.45
N LEU A 79 6.63 1.17 13.01
CA LEU A 79 6.31 2.56 12.68
C LEU A 79 5.26 2.63 11.57
N PHE A 80 5.45 1.86 10.49
CA PHE A 80 4.50 1.76 9.40
C PHE A 80 3.11 1.36 9.91
N GLY A 81 3.02 0.30 10.73
CA GLY A 81 1.76 -0.19 11.29
C GLY A 81 1.06 0.85 12.18
N ALA A 82 1.80 1.51 13.08
CA ALA A 82 1.27 2.56 13.94
C ALA A 82 0.72 3.74 13.12
N VAL A 83 1.50 4.23 12.15
CA VAL A 83 1.12 5.35 11.27
C VAL A 83 -0.06 4.98 10.38
N PHE A 84 -0.11 3.73 9.90
CA PHE A 84 -1.22 3.21 9.12
C PHE A 84 -2.53 3.26 9.90
N ILE A 85 -2.52 2.88 11.19
CA ILE A 85 -3.69 2.98 12.08
C ILE A 85 -4.12 4.44 12.24
N VAL A 86 -3.17 5.34 12.51
CA VAL A 86 -3.46 6.78 12.62
C VAL A 86 -4.07 7.31 11.32
N ARG A 87 -3.52 6.93 10.16
CA ARG A 87 -4.07 7.28 8.84
C ARG A 87 -5.52 6.82 8.71
N ALA A 88 -5.85 5.59 9.11
CA ALA A 88 -7.21 5.06 9.04
C ALA A 88 -8.18 5.85 9.93
N ILE A 89 -7.77 6.23 11.15
CA ILE A 89 -8.57 7.07 12.06
C ILE A 89 -8.82 8.45 11.44
N LEU A 90 -7.75 9.10 10.94
CA LEU A 90 -7.85 10.42 10.29
C LEU A 90 -8.73 10.36 9.05
N TYR A 91 -8.67 9.27 8.29
CA TYR A 91 -9.52 9.04 7.15
C TYR A 91 -11.00 8.99 7.53
N ILE A 92 -11.36 8.17 8.52
CA ILE A 92 -12.73 8.07 9.03
C ILE A 92 -13.21 9.45 9.50
N TYR A 93 -12.38 10.16 10.27
CA TYR A 93 -12.70 11.48 10.75
C TYR A 93 -12.96 12.47 9.59
N LEU A 94 -12.05 12.54 8.62
CA LEU A 94 -12.07 13.51 7.54
C LEU A 94 -13.21 13.29 6.54
N PHE A 95 -13.62 12.04 6.29
CA PHE A 95 -14.59 11.70 5.25
C PHE A 95 -15.98 11.30 5.76
N TYR A 96 -16.08 10.82 7.00
CA TYR A 96 -17.35 10.30 7.53
C TYR A 96 -17.86 11.05 8.76
N ILE A 97 -16.99 11.57 9.62
CA ILE A 97 -17.39 12.23 10.87
C ILE A 97 -17.49 13.75 10.72
N LYS A 98 -16.53 14.37 10.02
CA LYS A 98 -16.44 15.83 9.90
C LYS A 98 -17.62 16.39 9.10
N LYS A 99 -18.52 17.09 9.80
CA LYS A 99 -19.69 17.77 9.19
C LYS A 99 -19.37 19.16 8.63
N SER A 100 -18.31 19.81 9.13
CA SER A 100 -17.94 21.16 8.69
C SER A 100 -17.30 21.15 7.30
N LYS A 101 -17.74 22.06 6.44
CA LYS A 101 -17.13 22.29 5.11
C LYS A 101 -15.80 23.04 5.20
N GLN A 102 -15.50 23.66 6.34
CA GLN A 102 -14.25 24.41 6.53
C GLN A 102 -13.04 23.47 6.62
N PRO A 103 -11.89 23.82 6.04
CA PRO A 103 -10.66 23.03 6.16
C PRO A 103 -10.22 22.89 7.61
N ASN A 104 -9.60 21.76 7.96
CA ASN A 104 -8.95 21.57 9.26
C ASN A 104 -7.48 21.29 8.99
N ILE A 105 -6.70 22.38 8.90
CA ILE A 105 -5.32 22.39 8.43
C ILE A 105 -4.45 21.40 9.23
N THR A 106 -4.65 21.33 10.55
CA THR A 106 -3.90 20.41 11.42
C THR A 106 -4.15 18.95 11.05
N ILE A 107 -5.41 18.56 10.85
CA ILE A 107 -5.77 17.19 10.49
C ILE A 107 -5.34 16.86 9.06
N ASP A 108 -5.45 17.81 8.13
CA ASP A 108 -4.99 17.63 6.75
C ASP A 108 -3.46 17.40 6.71
N TRP A 109 -2.68 18.14 7.51
CA TRP A 109 -1.23 17.92 7.65
C TRP A 109 -0.89 16.58 8.28
N LEU A 110 -1.56 16.20 9.37
CA LEU A 110 -1.35 14.89 10.00
C LEU A 110 -1.63 13.75 9.01
N PHE A 111 -2.68 13.89 8.21
CA PHE A 111 -3.04 12.91 7.20
C PHE A 111 -1.96 12.79 6.10
N ALA A 112 -1.45 13.92 5.61
CA ALA A 112 -0.36 13.93 4.62
C ALA A 112 0.96 13.37 5.20
N LEU A 113 1.29 13.72 6.45
CA LEU A 113 2.48 13.22 7.14
C LEU A 113 2.43 11.70 7.32
N CYS A 114 1.25 11.14 7.59
CA CYS A 114 1.09 9.68 7.65
C CYS A 114 1.50 9.02 6.33
N HIS A 115 1.08 9.56 5.18
CA HIS A 115 1.47 9.02 3.88
C HIS A 115 2.99 9.13 3.68
N LEU A 116 3.58 10.27 4.04
CA LEU A 116 5.02 10.48 3.90
C LEU A 116 5.84 9.49 4.74
N VAL A 117 5.49 9.30 6.00
CA VAL A 117 6.19 8.34 6.87
C VAL A 117 6.02 6.92 6.34
N MET A 118 4.81 6.54 5.94
CA MET A 118 4.53 5.22 5.38
C MET A 118 5.33 4.92 4.11
N ILE A 119 5.41 5.86 3.16
CA ILE A 119 6.17 5.62 1.91
C ILE A 119 7.67 5.50 2.19
N ILE A 120 8.21 6.26 3.13
CA ILE A 120 9.62 6.15 3.54
C ILE A 120 9.87 4.78 4.19
N SER A 121 9.01 4.37 5.11
CA SER A 121 9.12 3.08 5.80
C SER A 121 9.05 1.91 4.82
N ILE A 122 8.10 1.89 3.89
CA ILE A 122 7.94 0.77 2.95
C ILE A 122 9.05 0.71 1.91
N ILE A 123 9.57 1.85 1.44
CA ILE A 123 10.75 1.88 0.56
C ILE A 123 11.96 1.30 1.28
N TYR A 124 12.18 1.71 2.54
CA TYR A 124 13.27 1.17 3.34
C TYR A 124 13.13 -0.34 3.54
N VAL A 125 11.93 -0.81 3.93
CA VAL A 125 11.63 -2.23 4.09
C VAL A 125 11.90 -3.00 2.79
N ALA A 126 11.45 -2.49 1.64
CA ALA A 126 11.64 -3.13 0.35
C ALA A 126 13.12 -3.25 -0.03
N ILE A 127 13.92 -2.18 0.15
CA ILE A 127 15.35 -2.17 -0.15
C ILE A 127 16.11 -3.16 0.75
N VAL A 128 15.87 -3.12 2.07
CA VAL A 128 16.54 -4.01 3.03
C VAL A 128 16.15 -5.46 2.81
N THR A 129 14.86 -5.73 2.58
CA THR A 129 14.36 -7.08 2.28
C THR A 129 14.99 -7.62 1.00
N ALA A 130 15.00 -6.82 -0.07
CA ALA A 130 15.61 -7.21 -1.34
C ALA A 130 17.12 -7.52 -1.16
N SER A 131 17.84 -6.67 -0.44
CA SER A 131 19.26 -6.89 -0.14
C SER A 131 19.49 -8.20 0.62
N ILE A 132 18.70 -8.48 1.66
CA ILE A 132 18.82 -9.73 2.43
C ILE A 132 18.52 -10.95 1.55
N VAL A 133 17.44 -10.90 0.78
CA VAL A 133 17.01 -12.03 -0.07
C VAL A 133 18.02 -12.32 -1.17
N ILE A 134 18.53 -11.28 -1.85
CA ILE A 134 19.49 -11.43 -2.96
C ILE A 134 20.84 -11.97 -2.45
N ASN A 135 21.30 -11.52 -1.28
CA ASN A 135 22.62 -11.89 -0.76
C ASN A 135 22.61 -13.15 0.12
N GLY A 136 21.44 -13.59 0.61
CA GLY A 136 21.34 -14.60 1.67
C GLY A 136 21.20 -16.05 1.22
N ASN A 137 21.20 -16.33 -0.10
CA ASN A 137 21.05 -17.68 -0.66
C ASN A 137 19.88 -18.48 -0.04
N TYR A 138 18.74 -17.82 0.18
CA TYR A 138 17.56 -18.47 0.75
C TYR A 138 16.89 -19.38 -0.27
N GLU A 139 16.55 -20.60 0.14
CA GLU A 139 15.71 -21.49 -0.64
C GLU A 139 14.28 -20.96 -0.73
N THR A 140 13.78 -20.86 -1.96
CA THR A 140 12.41 -20.43 -2.24
C THR A 140 11.44 -21.60 -2.13
N ASN A 141 10.28 -21.35 -1.52
CA ASN A 141 9.21 -22.36 -1.45
C ASN A 141 8.40 -22.39 -2.76
N ASP A 142 8.91 -23.14 -3.73
CA ASP A 142 8.34 -23.18 -5.08
C ASP A 142 7.22 -24.22 -5.25
N VAL A 143 7.00 -25.09 -4.25
CA VAL A 143 6.09 -26.25 -4.31
C VAL A 143 4.67 -25.86 -4.75
N LEU A 144 4.22 -24.68 -4.32
CA LEU A 144 2.85 -24.24 -4.52
C LEU A 144 2.74 -23.02 -5.45
N LEU A 145 3.85 -22.60 -6.07
CA LEU A 145 3.84 -21.55 -7.11
C LEU A 145 2.81 -21.79 -8.23
N PRO A 146 2.60 -23.03 -8.74
CA PRO A 146 1.58 -23.28 -9.75
C PRO A 146 0.16 -22.88 -9.33
N LEU A 147 -0.16 -23.00 -8.04
CA LEU A 147 -1.46 -22.64 -7.48
C LEU A 147 -1.64 -21.12 -7.33
N LEU A 148 -0.54 -20.36 -7.36
CA LEU A 148 -0.57 -18.90 -7.28
C LEU A 148 -0.92 -18.22 -8.59
N TYR A 149 -0.59 -18.82 -9.73
CA TYR A 149 -0.86 -18.23 -11.04
C TYR A 149 -2.35 -17.93 -11.26
N PRO A 150 -3.30 -18.87 -11.01
CA PRO A 150 -4.72 -18.57 -11.16
C PRO A 150 -5.17 -17.38 -10.31
N GLY A 151 -4.72 -17.30 -9.05
CA GLY A 151 -5.02 -16.18 -8.17
C GLY A 151 -4.53 -14.86 -8.72
N LEU A 152 -3.30 -14.82 -9.24
CA LEU A 152 -2.68 -13.61 -9.79
C LEU A 152 -3.40 -13.14 -11.07
N PHE A 153 -3.80 -14.06 -11.94
CA PHE A 153 -4.59 -13.76 -13.15
C PHE A 153 -6.03 -13.34 -12.85
N LEU A 154 -6.65 -13.87 -11.79
CA LEU A 154 -8.00 -13.48 -11.36
C LEU A 154 -8.01 -12.17 -10.59
N MET A 155 -6.97 -11.87 -9.82
CA MET A 155 -6.85 -10.63 -9.04
C MET A 155 -6.75 -9.39 -9.93
N ILE A 156 -6.03 -9.47 -11.05
CA ILE A 156 -5.91 -8.34 -11.99
C ILE A 156 -7.30 -7.81 -12.39
N PRO A 157 -8.20 -8.60 -13.03
CA PRO A 157 -9.53 -8.13 -13.40
C PRO A 157 -10.39 -7.76 -12.18
N LEU A 158 -10.32 -8.51 -11.08
CA LEU A 158 -11.05 -8.18 -9.84
C LEU A 158 -10.70 -6.79 -9.27
N ILE A 159 -9.45 -6.34 -9.46
CA ILE A 159 -8.99 -5.03 -9.01
C ILE A 159 -9.19 -3.97 -10.12
N THR A 160 -8.81 -4.28 -11.37
CA THR A 160 -8.80 -3.31 -12.46
C THR A 160 -10.19 -2.97 -12.99
N VAL A 161 -11.16 -3.90 -12.94
CA VAL A 161 -12.51 -3.64 -13.46
C VAL A 161 -13.26 -2.63 -12.59
N PRO A 162 -13.34 -2.77 -11.25
CA PRO A 162 -13.94 -1.74 -10.40
C PRO A 162 -13.25 -0.39 -10.53
N LEU A 163 -11.90 -0.39 -10.55
CA LEU A 163 -11.11 0.82 -10.77
C LEU A 163 -11.44 1.50 -12.10
N TYR A 164 -11.51 0.75 -13.20
CA TYR A 164 -11.84 1.29 -14.51
C TYR A 164 -13.22 1.98 -14.51
N PHE A 165 -14.22 1.33 -13.91
CA PHE A 165 -15.56 1.92 -13.83
C PHE A 165 -15.58 3.16 -12.94
N LEU A 166 -14.86 3.16 -11.81
CA LEU A 166 -14.70 4.34 -10.94
C LEU A 166 -14.04 5.52 -11.67
N TYR A 167 -12.98 5.28 -12.45
CA TYR A 167 -12.27 6.34 -13.18
C TYR A 167 -13.06 6.85 -14.40
N LYS A 168 -13.76 5.98 -15.13
CA LYS A 168 -14.48 6.36 -16.35
C LYS A 168 -15.80 7.07 -16.07
N THR A 169 -16.49 6.72 -14.98
CA THR A 169 -17.80 7.31 -14.66
C THR A 169 -17.72 8.73 -14.10
N LYS A 170 -16.56 9.17 -13.60
CA LYS A 170 -16.34 10.53 -13.07
C LYS A 170 -15.63 11.52 -14.01
N LEU A 171 -15.19 11.07 -15.18
CA LEU A 171 -14.70 11.96 -16.25
C LEU A 171 -15.83 12.57 -17.09
N ARG A 172 -17.10 12.27 -16.77
CA ARG A 172 -18.31 12.91 -17.29
C ARG A 172 -19.00 13.69 -16.17
#